data_AF-A0A933LTL7-F1
#
_entry.id   AF-A0A933LTL7-F1
#
_cell.length_a   1.000
_cell.length_b   1.000
_cell.length_c   1.000
_cell.angle_alpha   90.00
_cell.angle_beta   90.00
_cell.angle_gamma   90.00
#
_symmetry.space_group_name_H-M   'P 1'
#
loop_
_entity.id
_entity.type
_entity.pdbx_description
1 polymer ?
#
loop_
_entity_poly.entity_id
_entity_poly.type
_entity_poly.pdbx_seq_one_letter_code
_entity_poly.pdbx_strand_id
1 'polypeptide(L)'
;MSTPSGSILSDVDERDLIERGSRVRGGNLLEQAGATFEVARLHRDSIEKILPPGTIEEGEAARSVVENGIKRRENVAEESKDAKRLQDTTLKFAREWARRVVALVRMALAAGVLVPEVLTKVGPSWKRVSTSLEAFARNLGLLKENAETLKRFPLYEQVVSEGESIATRLASVDATQEAKRIAELPEAVRRYYVAKGRLLAILRIVMEAGRAAFAGNRAMAKRFSLTILYRRGRKAKGEAPAAGEAPSTGEAQPNSP
;
A
#
# COMPACT_ATOMS: atom_id res chain seq x y z
N MET A 1 7.47 -33.50 -24.46
CA MET A 1 7.51 -32.13 -24.99
C MET A 1 6.46 -31.32 -24.24
N SER A 2 6.84 -30.67 -23.13
CA SER A 2 5.90 -29.83 -22.37
C SER A 2 5.84 -28.46 -23.02
N THR A 3 4.64 -28.03 -23.39
CA THR A 3 4.34 -26.67 -23.86
C THR A 3 4.89 -25.63 -22.88
N PRO A 4 5.39 -24.47 -23.36
CA PRO A 4 5.72 -23.37 -22.47
C PRO A 4 4.44 -22.97 -21.74
N SER A 5 4.34 -23.26 -20.45
CA SER A 5 3.27 -22.74 -19.61
C SER A 5 3.39 -21.22 -19.65
N GLY A 6 2.54 -20.59 -20.47
CA GLY A 6 2.41 -19.15 -20.51
C GLY A 6 2.08 -18.65 -19.10
N SER A 7 2.72 -17.55 -18.69
CA SER A 7 2.37 -16.87 -17.44
C SER A 7 0.88 -16.60 -17.41
N ILE A 8 0.23 -16.89 -16.27
CA ILE A 8 -1.21 -16.66 -16.06
C ILE A 8 -1.53 -15.15 -16.11
N LEU A 9 -0.51 -14.31 -15.95
CA LEU A 9 -0.61 -12.85 -15.97
C LEU A 9 0.03 -12.26 -17.24
N SER A 10 0.16 -13.04 -18.32
CA SER A 10 0.75 -12.60 -19.59
C SER A 10 -0.01 -11.43 -20.23
N ASP A 11 -1.32 -11.34 -20.01
CA ASP A 11 -2.16 -10.24 -20.52
C ASP A 11 -2.17 -9.00 -19.60
N VAL A 12 -1.55 -9.06 -18.42
CA VAL A 12 -1.51 -7.91 -17.51
C VAL A 12 -0.37 -6.98 -17.90
N ASP A 13 -0.72 -5.72 -18.19
CA ASP A 13 0.26 -4.69 -18.54
C ASP A 13 1.35 -4.54 -17.47
N GLU A 14 2.59 -4.33 -17.91
CA GLU A 14 3.73 -4.20 -17.00
C GLU A 14 3.57 -3.01 -16.06
N ARG A 15 3.00 -1.89 -16.54
CA ARG A 15 2.79 -0.68 -15.73
C ARG A 15 1.79 -0.96 -14.61
N ASP A 16 0.73 -1.70 -14.91
CA ASP A 16 -0.25 -2.18 -13.94
C ASP A 16 0.41 -3.01 -12.83
N LEU A 17 1.34 -3.91 -13.19
CA LEU A 17 2.07 -4.72 -12.23
C LEU A 17 3.01 -3.86 -11.37
N ILE A 18 3.69 -2.87 -11.97
CA ILE A 18 4.56 -1.96 -11.23
C ILE A 18 3.76 -1.11 -10.24
N GLU A 19 2.62 -0.55 -10.66
CA GLU A 19 1.73 0.24 -9.80
C GLU A 19 1.22 -0.59 -8.61
N ARG A 20 0.74 -1.81 -8.89
CA ARG A 20 0.29 -2.73 -7.82
C ARG A 20 1.44 -3.08 -6.88
N GLY A 21 2.63 -3.33 -7.43
CA GLY A 21 3.84 -3.69 -6.71
C GLY A 21 4.41 -2.56 -5.85
N SER A 22 4.33 -1.31 -6.31
CA SER A 22 4.85 -0.13 -5.59
C SER A 22 4.09 0.13 -4.29
N ARG A 23 2.79 -0.21 -4.25
CA ARG A 23 1.87 0.07 -3.13
C ARG A 23 2.02 -0.87 -1.93
N VAL A 24 2.63 -2.04 -2.11
CA VAL A 24 2.77 -3.05 -1.05
C VAL A 24 4.20 -3.10 -0.51
N ARG A 25 4.36 -3.35 0.80
CA ARG A 25 5.69 -3.53 1.39
C ARG A 25 6.22 -4.92 1.09
N GLY A 26 7.45 -5.01 0.57
CA GLY A 26 8.08 -6.29 0.22
C GLY A 26 8.08 -7.31 1.37
N GLY A 27 8.46 -6.90 2.58
CA GLY A 27 8.49 -7.79 3.76
C GLY A 27 7.13 -8.39 4.11
N ASN A 28 6.07 -7.57 4.19
CA ASN A 28 4.71 -8.04 4.44
C ASN A 28 4.22 -8.96 3.31
N LEU A 29 4.58 -8.66 2.06
CA LEU A 29 4.21 -9.46 0.90
C LEU A 29 4.85 -10.85 0.95
N LEU A 30 6.13 -10.95 1.35
CA LEU A 30 6.82 -12.23 1.52
C LEU A 30 6.25 -13.05 2.69
N GLU A 31 5.96 -12.41 3.82
CA GLU A 31 5.32 -13.08 4.98
C GLU A 31 3.94 -13.62 4.59
N GLN A 32 3.13 -12.79 3.91
CA GLN A 32 1.82 -13.21 3.39
C GLN A 32 1.96 -14.35 2.37
N ALA A 33 2.96 -14.29 1.48
CA ALA A 33 3.19 -15.33 0.49
C ALA A 33 3.56 -16.67 1.13
N GLY A 34 4.44 -16.65 2.13
CA GLY A 34 4.79 -17.84 2.91
C GLY A 34 3.56 -18.50 3.51
N ALA A 35 2.76 -17.74 4.27
CA ALA A 35 1.56 -18.27 4.91
C ALA A 35 0.52 -18.78 3.90
N THR A 36 0.31 -18.07 2.79
CA THR A 36 -0.72 -18.44 1.80
C THR A 36 -0.31 -19.69 1.02
N PHE A 37 0.93 -19.77 0.56
CA PHE A 37 1.41 -20.92 -0.21
C PHE A 37 1.59 -22.16 0.66
N GLU A 38 1.95 -22.02 1.94
CA GLU A 38 1.98 -23.14 2.87
C GLU A 38 0.59 -23.78 3.03
N VAL A 39 -0.44 -22.97 3.30
CA VAL A 39 -1.82 -23.49 3.41
C VAL A 39 -2.30 -24.06 2.07
N ALA A 40 -1.95 -23.43 0.95
CA ALA A 40 -2.31 -23.94 -0.38
C ALA A 40 -1.67 -25.31 -0.67
N ARG A 41 -0.40 -25.53 -0.29
CA ARG A 41 0.28 -26.82 -0.45
C ARG A 41 -0.33 -27.92 0.42
N LEU A 42 -0.70 -27.61 1.66
CA LEU A 42 -1.37 -28.58 2.55
C LEU A 42 -2.73 -29.06 2.03
N HIS A 43 -3.35 -28.26 1.15
CA HIS A 43 -4.68 -28.53 0.58
C HIS A 43 -4.67 -28.52 -0.95
N ARG A 44 -3.54 -28.95 -1.54
CA ARG A 44 -3.26 -28.88 -2.97
C ARG A 44 -4.40 -29.47 -3.81
N ASP A 45 -4.83 -30.69 -3.51
CA ASP A 45 -5.84 -31.42 -4.27
C ASP A 45 -7.20 -30.70 -4.35
N SER A 46 -7.56 -29.93 -3.31
CA SER A 46 -8.81 -29.17 -3.27
C SER A 46 -8.70 -27.87 -4.07
N ILE A 47 -7.51 -27.27 -4.11
CA ILE A 47 -7.28 -25.93 -4.64
C ILE A 47 -6.88 -25.98 -6.12
N GLU A 48 -6.07 -26.95 -6.53
CA GLU A 48 -5.62 -27.12 -7.93
C GLU A 48 -6.78 -27.45 -8.88
N LYS A 49 -7.90 -27.99 -8.38
CA LYS A 49 -9.13 -28.18 -9.16
C LYS A 49 -9.76 -26.86 -9.62
N ILE A 50 -9.46 -25.76 -8.93
CA ILE A 50 -10.03 -24.43 -9.18
C ILE A 50 -8.96 -23.50 -9.80
N LEU A 51 -7.69 -23.69 -9.43
CA LEU A 51 -6.61 -22.85 -9.91
C LEU A 51 -6.23 -23.15 -11.37
N PRO A 52 -5.84 -22.12 -12.14
CA PRO A 52 -5.10 -22.34 -13.37
C PRO A 52 -3.82 -23.15 -13.10
N PRO A 53 -3.44 -24.09 -14.00
CA PRO A 53 -2.22 -24.87 -13.84
C PRO A 53 -0.96 -23.99 -13.73
N GLY A 54 -0.05 -24.31 -12.81
CA GLY A 54 1.21 -23.57 -12.64
C GLY A 54 1.12 -22.30 -11.79
N THR A 55 -0.07 -21.94 -11.26
CA THR A 55 -0.25 -20.71 -10.47
C THR A 55 0.67 -20.64 -9.26
N ILE A 56 0.85 -21.76 -8.54
CA ILE A 56 1.65 -21.79 -7.31
C ILE A 56 3.14 -21.65 -7.66
N GLU A 57 3.61 -22.36 -8.67
CA GLU A 57 4.98 -22.34 -9.16
C GLU A 57 5.38 -20.93 -9.67
N GLU A 58 4.49 -20.28 -10.42
CA GLU A 58 4.69 -18.90 -10.86
C GLU A 58 4.76 -17.93 -9.66
N GLY A 59 3.92 -18.16 -8.64
CA GLY A 59 3.92 -17.40 -7.39
C GLY A 59 5.22 -17.55 -6.61
N GLU A 60 5.76 -18.76 -6.51
CA GLU A 60 7.04 -19.02 -5.85
C GLU A 60 8.23 -18.42 -6.60
N ALA A 61 8.21 -18.47 -7.93
CA ALA A 61 9.20 -17.78 -8.75
C ALA A 61 9.19 -16.27 -8.51
N ALA A 62 8.00 -15.64 -8.52
CA ALA A 62 7.86 -14.21 -8.21
C ALA A 62 8.32 -13.88 -6.78
N ARG A 63 8.00 -14.73 -5.80
CA ARG A 63 8.46 -14.60 -4.40
C ARG A 63 9.98 -14.59 -4.30
N SER A 64 10.68 -15.48 -5.00
CA SER A 64 12.15 -15.52 -4.99
C SER A 64 12.77 -14.23 -5.55
N VAL A 65 12.19 -13.67 -6.62
CA VAL A 65 12.64 -12.37 -7.17
C VAL A 65 12.44 -11.24 -6.16
N VAL A 66 11.29 -11.20 -5.48
CA VAL A 66 11.02 -10.18 -4.44
C VAL A 66 11.98 -10.32 -3.27
N GLU A 67 12.22 -11.54 -2.78
CA GLU A 67 13.16 -11.80 -1.68
C GLU A 67 14.57 -11.33 -2.00
N ASN A 68 15.06 -11.66 -3.20
CA ASN A 68 16.37 -11.20 -3.67
C ASN A 68 16.40 -9.68 -3.88
N GLY A 69 15.30 -9.09 -4.33
CA GLY A 69 15.14 -7.64 -4.48
C GLY A 69 15.26 -6.89 -3.15
N ILE A 70 14.69 -7.42 -2.06
CA ILE A 70 14.81 -6.82 -0.72
C ILE A 70 16.24 -6.88 -0.18
N LYS A 71 16.97 -7.96 -0.48
CA LYS A 71 18.39 -8.12 -0.05
C LYS A 71 19.31 -7.07 -0.70
N ARG A 72 18.91 -6.48 -1.84
CA ARG A 72 19.66 -5.41 -2.53
C ARG A 72 19.32 -4.04 -1.92
N ARG A 73 20.30 -3.39 -1.27
CA ARG A 73 20.12 -2.10 -0.56
C ARG A 73 19.56 -0.96 -1.41
N GLU A 74 19.87 -0.94 -2.71
CA GLU A 74 19.42 0.10 -3.66
C GLU A 74 17.89 0.14 -3.76
N ASN A 75 17.23 -1.01 -3.79
CA ASN A 75 15.77 -1.10 -3.91
C ASN A 75 15.05 -0.57 -2.65
N VAL A 76 15.61 -0.82 -1.46
CA VAL A 76 14.99 -0.44 -0.17
C VAL A 76 15.18 1.05 0.13
N ALA A 77 16.34 1.60 -0.24
CA ALA A 77 16.66 3.02 -0.02
C ALA A 77 15.83 3.92 -0.94
N GLU A 78 15.64 3.53 -2.20
CA GLU A 78 14.82 4.29 -3.16
C GLU A 78 13.34 4.22 -2.79
N GLU A 79 12.80 3.05 -2.43
CA GLU A 79 11.42 2.89 -1.91
C GLU A 79 11.11 3.88 -0.78
N SER A 80 12.07 4.11 0.13
CA SER A 80 11.87 4.92 1.33
C SER A 80 11.98 6.44 1.10
N LYS A 81 12.85 6.88 0.17
CA LYS A 81 13.07 8.31 -0.11
C LYS A 81 11.95 8.89 -0.97
N ASP A 82 11.49 8.12 -1.95
CA ASP A 82 10.59 8.57 -2.99
C ASP A 82 9.14 8.66 -2.55
N ALA A 83 8.70 7.70 -1.73
CA ALA A 83 7.38 7.75 -1.12
C ALA A 83 7.25 8.95 -0.17
N LYS A 84 8.34 9.35 0.51
CA LYS A 84 8.31 10.38 1.54
C LYS A 84 8.36 11.81 0.98
N ARG A 85 9.29 12.10 0.04
CA ARG A 85 9.46 13.46 -0.51
C ARG A 85 8.21 13.99 -1.21
N LEU A 86 7.53 13.12 -1.95
CA LEU A 86 6.34 13.49 -2.69
C LEU A 86 5.13 13.71 -1.77
N GLN A 87 4.95 12.83 -0.79
CA GLN A 87 3.92 12.99 0.24
C GLN A 87 4.12 14.29 1.02
N ASP A 88 5.35 14.60 1.42
CA ASP A 88 5.66 15.78 2.23
C ASP A 88 5.39 17.09 1.47
N THR A 89 5.82 17.17 0.21
CA THR A 89 5.62 18.37 -0.65
C THR A 89 4.14 18.61 -0.92
N THR A 90 3.42 17.54 -1.24
CA THR A 90 1.99 17.57 -1.56
C THR A 90 1.15 17.97 -0.35
N LEU A 91 1.46 17.40 0.83
CA LEU A 91 0.82 17.76 2.09
C LEU A 91 1.13 19.19 2.52
N LYS A 92 2.27 19.76 2.11
CA LYS A 92 2.61 21.16 2.39
C LYS A 92 1.66 22.10 1.67
N PHE A 93 1.51 21.97 0.36
CA PHE A 93 0.61 22.81 -0.45
C PHE A 93 -0.84 22.71 0.01
N ALA A 94 -1.31 21.48 0.28
CA ALA A 94 -2.67 21.25 0.74
C ALA A 94 -2.97 21.94 2.09
N ARG A 95 -1.99 21.95 3.01
CA ARG A 95 -2.09 22.67 4.30
C ARG A 95 -2.07 24.18 4.15
N GLU A 96 -1.24 24.70 3.25
CA GLU A 96 -1.19 26.14 2.98
C GLU A 96 -2.52 26.65 2.43
N TRP A 97 -3.11 25.92 1.47
CA TRP A 97 -4.44 26.22 0.96
C TRP A 97 -5.51 26.16 2.06
N ALA A 98 -5.53 25.10 2.88
CA ALA A 98 -6.51 24.96 3.96
C ALA A 98 -6.45 26.13 4.97
N ARG A 99 -5.27 26.69 5.23
CA ARG A 99 -5.13 27.88 6.08
C ARG A 99 -5.73 29.14 5.44
N ARG A 100 -5.63 29.29 4.13
CA ARG A 100 -6.26 30.40 3.39
C ARG A 100 -7.79 30.28 3.41
N VAL A 101 -8.33 29.07 3.26
CA VAL A 101 -9.76 28.78 3.44
C VAL A 101 -10.22 29.22 4.83
N VAL A 102 -9.49 28.84 5.88
CA VAL A 102 -9.82 29.25 7.26
C VAL A 102 -9.78 30.78 7.41
N ALA A 103 -8.79 31.45 6.83
CA ALA A 103 -8.69 32.91 6.87
C ALA A 103 -9.90 33.59 6.20
N LEU A 104 -10.28 33.14 5.01
CA LEU A 104 -11.47 33.59 4.28
C LEU A 104 -12.75 33.43 5.11
N VAL A 105 -12.95 32.24 5.68
CA VAL A 105 -14.14 31.92 6.49
C VAL A 105 -14.19 32.74 7.78
N ARG A 106 -13.04 33.00 8.41
CA ARG A 106 -12.98 33.89 9.59
C ARG A 106 -13.37 35.33 9.25
N MET A 107 -12.94 35.85 8.09
CA MET A 107 -13.40 37.16 7.63
C MET A 107 -14.92 37.17 7.40
N ALA A 108 -15.46 36.10 6.80
CA ALA A 108 -16.89 35.96 6.58
C ALA A 108 -17.69 35.95 7.89
N LEU A 109 -17.25 35.17 8.87
CA LEU A 109 -17.86 35.11 10.20
C LEU A 109 -17.81 36.48 10.91
N ALA A 110 -16.69 37.20 10.83
CA ALA A 110 -16.57 38.54 11.41
C ALA A 110 -17.55 39.55 10.79
N ALA A 111 -17.92 39.34 9.52
CA ALA A 111 -18.94 40.13 8.82
C ALA A 111 -20.38 39.59 9.00
N GLY A 112 -20.61 38.69 9.97
CA GLY A 112 -21.92 38.13 10.30
C GLY A 112 -22.44 37.08 9.33
N VAL A 113 -21.61 36.55 8.44
CA VAL A 113 -22.00 35.45 7.54
C VAL A 113 -22.01 34.14 8.30
N LEU A 114 -23.11 33.41 8.21
CA LEU A 114 -23.16 32.01 8.65
C LEU A 114 -22.45 31.14 7.62
N VAL A 115 -21.39 30.46 8.06
CA VAL A 115 -20.62 29.51 7.26
C VAL A 115 -20.41 28.22 8.06
N PRO A 116 -20.34 27.05 7.41
CA PRO A 116 -20.13 25.78 8.10
C PRO A 116 -18.87 25.79 8.98
N GLU A 117 -19.02 25.42 10.27
CA GLU A 117 -17.90 25.43 11.24
C GLU A 117 -16.74 24.52 10.80
N VAL A 118 -17.02 23.47 10.04
CA VAL A 118 -15.99 22.57 9.50
C VAL A 118 -14.93 23.29 8.66
N LEU A 119 -15.26 24.43 8.04
CA LEU A 119 -14.30 25.23 7.27
C LEU A 119 -13.42 26.15 8.13
N THR A 120 -13.69 26.27 9.44
CA THR A 120 -12.96 27.18 10.35
C THR A 120 -11.69 26.57 10.94
N LYS A 121 -11.45 25.27 10.73
CA LYS A 121 -10.37 24.51 11.37
C LYS A 121 -9.57 23.71 10.34
N VAL A 122 -8.25 23.77 10.45
CA VAL A 122 -7.36 22.81 9.78
C VAL A 122 -7.24 21.58 10.67
N GLY A 123 -8.06 20.55 10.40
CA GLY A 123 -8.12 19.34 11.22
C GLY A 123 -6.87 18.44 11.15
N PRO A 124 -6.80 17.38 11.98
CA PRO A 124 -5.71 16.41 11.93
C PRO A 124 -5.69 15.56 10.65
N SER A 125 -6.75 15.62 9.82
CA SER A 125 -6.86 14.93 8.52
C SER A 125 -5.77 15.32 7.53
N TRP A 126 -5.11 16.46 7.72
CA TRP A 126 -4.01 16.96 6.87
C TRP A 126 -2.64 16.33 7.16
N LYS A 127 -2.58 15.25 7.96
CA LYS A 127 -1.35 14.52 8.30
C LYS A 127 -0.99 13.41 7.32
N ARG A 128 -1.94 12.95 6.48
CA ARG A 128 -1.75 11.86 5.52
C ARG A 128 -2.38 12.23 4.18
N VAL A 129 -1.77 11.82 3.07
CA VAL A 129 -2.23 12.20 1.71
C VAL A 129 -3.66 11.74 1.44
N SER A 130 -4.00 10.49 1.75
CA SER A 130 -5.34 9.95 1.49
C SER A 130 -6.45 10.69 2.24
N THR A 131 -6.25 10.96 3.54
CA THR A 131 -7.21 11.73 4.34
C THR A 131 -7.22 13.22 3.97
N SER A 132 -6.13 13.72 3.37
CA SER A 132 -6.06 15.09 2.88
C SER A 132 -6.86 15.25 1.59
N LEU A 133 -6.85 14.28 0.68
CA LEU A 133 -7.64 14.33 -0.56
C LEU A 133 -9.16 14.40 -0.28
N GLU A 134 -9.66 13.53 0.60
CA GLU A 134 -11.08 13.54 0.99
C GLU A 134 -11.46 14.83 1.73
N ALA A 135 -10.59 15.33 2.63
CA ALA A 135 -10.81 16.60 3.32
C ALA A 135 -10.76 17.79 2.34
N PHE A 136 -9.87 17.72 1.34
CA PHE A 136 -9.71 18.73 0.31
C PHE A 136 -10.95 18.81 -0.58
N ALA A 137 -11.39 17.68 -1.14
CA ALA A 137 -12.59 17.62 -1.99
C ALA A 137 -13.84 18.11 -1.26
N ARG A 138 -14.00 17.70 0.01
CA ARG A 138 -15.10 18.15 0.87
C ARG A 138 -15.08 19.67 1.10
N ASN A 139 -13.93 20.22 1.47
CA ASN A 139 -13.80 21.66 1.74
C ASN A 139 -14.02 22.50 0.48
N LEU A 140 -13.54 22.04 -0.68
CA LEU A 140 -13.77 22.70 -1.96
C LEU A 140 -15.26 22.65 -2.36
N GLY A 141 -15.93 21.51 -2.13
CA GLY A 141 -17.38 21.38 -2.34
C GLY A 141 -18.17 22.38 -1.49
N LEU A 142 -17.88 22.44 -0.19
CA LEU A 142 -18.54 23.38 0.74
C LEU A 142 -18.30 24.85 0.36
N LEU A 143 -17.09 25.21 -0.11
CA LEU A 143 -16.82 26.57 -0.60
C LEU A 143 -17.64 26.94 -1.84
N LYS A 144 -17.89 25.99 -2.72
CA LYS A 144 -18.71 26.18 -3.92
C LYS A 144 -20.20 26.24 -3.57
N GLU A 145 -20.66 25.40 -2.64
CA GLU A 145 -22.06 25.44 -2.15
C GLU A 145 -22.40 26.79 -1.48
N ASN A 146 -21.42 27.43 -0.85
CA ASN A 146 -21.58 28.73 -0.19
C ASN A 146 -21.11 29.92 -1.05
N ALA A 147 -20.99 29.72 -2.37
CA ALA A 147 -20.41 30.70 -3.29
C ALA A 147 -21.10 32.07 -3.25
N GLU A 148 -22.44 32.09 -3.30
CA GLU A 148 -23.21 33.34 -3.35
C GLU A 148 -22.94 34.26 -2.15
N THR A 149 -22.65 33.67 -0.99
CA THR A 149 -22.33 34.45 0.21
C THR A 149 -20.85 34.77 0.34
N LEU A 150 -19.97 33.91 -0.17
CA LEU A 150 -18.52 34.04 -0.01
C LEU A 150 -17.83 34.85 -1.12
N LYS A 151 -18.41 34.93 -2.33
CA LYS A 151 -17.87 35.69 -3.48
C LYS A 151 -17.61 37.17 -3.18
N ARG A 152 -18.34 37.74 -2.22
CA ARG A 152 -18.19 39.15 -1.81
C ARG A 152 -16.91 39.43 -1.02
N PHE A 153 -16.22 38.39 -0.53
CA PHE A 153 -14.99 38.56 0.24
C PHE A 153 -13.78 38.55 -0.69
N PRO A 154 -12.80 39.44 -0.44
CA PRO A 154 -11.55 39.41 -1.18
C PRO A 154 -10.92 38.02 -0.99
N LEU A 155 -10.29 37.50 -2.04
CA LEU A 155 -9.64 36.19 -2.12
C LEU A 155 -10.55 34.98 -2.40
N TYR A 156 -11.88 35.11 -2.44
CA TYR A 156 -12.75 33.94 -2.73
C TYR A 156 -12.37 33.25 -4.04
N GLU A 157 -12.38 33.99 -5.15
CA GLU A 157 -12.07 33.46 -6.48
C GLU A 157 -10.65 32.88 -6.54
N GLN A 158 -9.68 33.55 -5.91
CA GLN A 158 -8.32 33.05 -5.83
C GLN A 158 -8.24 31.73 -5.06
N VAL A 159 -8.89 31.63 -3.90
CA VAL A 159 -8.87 30.42 -3.05
C VAL A 159 -9.56 29.24 -3.73
N VAL A 160 -10.66 29.48 -4.45
CA VAL A 160 -11.36 28.45 -5.22
C VAL A 160 -10.51 28.00 -6.40
N SER A 161 -9.97 28.92 -7.19
CA SER A 161 -9.11 28.63 -8.34
C SER A 161 -7.82 27.89 -7.93
N GLU A 162 -7.14 28.36 -6.87
CA GLU A 162 -6.00 27.65 -6.28
C GLU A 162 -6.42 26.25 -5.80
N GLY A 163 -7.61 26.14 -5.22
CA GLY A 163 -8.19 24.87 -4.77
C GLY A 163 -8.36 23.87 -5.91
N GLU A 164 -9.00 24.28 -6.99
CA GLU A 164 -9.19 23.47 -8.19
C GLU A 164 -7.86 23.11 -8.86
N SER A 165 -6.92 24.06 -8.92
CA SER A 165 -5.58 23.80 -9.44
C SER A 165 -4.86 22.76 -8.57
N ILE A 166 -4.91 22.85 -7.24
CA ILE A 166 -4.30 21.86 -6.35
C ILE A 166 -5.00 20.51 -6.46
N ALA A 167 -6.32 20.43 -6.55
CA ALA A 167 -7.04 19.17 -6.78
C ALA A 167 -6.64 18.51 -8.10
N THR A 168 -6.59 19.29 -9.18
CA THR A 168 -6.17 18.82 -10.50
C THR A 168 -4.70 18.43 -10.49
N ARG A 169 -3.84 19.19 -9.82
CA ARG A 169 -2.42 18.89 -9.64
C ARG A 169 -2.23 17.64 -8.79
N LEU A 170 -3.03 17.44 -7.75
CA LEU A 170 -3.02 16.21 -6.94
C LEU A 170 -3.38 15.00 -7.81
N ALA A 171 -4.46 15.09 -8.58
CA ALA A 171 -4.91 14.03 -9.47
C ALA A 171 -3.92 13.76 -10.63
N SER A 172 -3.33 14.81 -11.20
CA SER A 172 -2.38 14.70 -12.31
C SER A 172 -0.96 14.37 -11.88
N VAL A 173 -0.53 14.78 -10.68
CA VAL A 173 0.71 14.33 -10.04
C VAL A 173 0.61 12.84 -9.79
N ASP A 174 -0.53 12.37 -9.29
CA ASP A 174 -0.81 10.94 -9.14
C ASP A 174 -0.66 10.24 -10.50
N ALA A 175 -1.34 10.69 -11.55
CA ALA A 175 -1.30 9.99 -12.85
C ALA A 175 0.03 10.15 -13.66
N THR A 176 0.57 11.37 -13.74
CA THR A 176 1.73 11.70 -14.61
C THR A 176 3.04 11.33 -13.95
N GLN A 177 3.16 11.44 -12.62
CA GLN A 177 4.37 10.98 -11.95
C GLN A 177 4.40 9.47 -11.83
N GLU A 178 3.27 8.77 -11.68
CA GLU A 178 3.26 7.30 -11.77
C GLU A 178 3.82 6.87 -13.13
N ALA A 179 3.32 7.43 -14.23
CA ALA A 179 3.78 7.10 -15.58
C ALA A 179 5.26 7.46 -15.86
N LYS A 180 5.69 8.69 -15.53
CA LYS A 180 7.09 9.12 -15.72
C LYS A 180 8.06 8.39 -14.80
N ARG A 181 7.69 8.19 -13.53
CA ARG A 181 8.50 7.42 -12.58
C ARG A 181 8.69 6.00 -13.09
N ILE A 182 7.62 5.32 -13.50
CA ILE A 182 7.70 3.95 -14.03
C ILE A 182 8.68 3.85 -15.22
N ALA A 183 8.65 4.84 -16.12
CA ALA A 183 9.56 4.90 -17.26
C ALA A 183 11.03 5.13 -16.85
N GLU A 184 11.26 6.00 -15.86
CA GLU A 184 12.59 6.42 -15.40
C GLU A 184 13.21 5.47 -14.35
N LEU A 185 12.46 4.50 -13.82
CA LEU A 185 12.98 3.54 -12.85
C LEU A 185 14.16 2.73 -13.43
N PRO A 186 15.25 2.53 -12.66
CA PRO A 186 16.29 1.58 -13.03
C PRO A 186 15.69 0.20 -13.31
N GLU A 187 16.22 -0.51 -14.29
CA GLU A 187 15.67 -1.78 -14.73
C GLU A 187 15.53 -2.80 -13.60
N ALA A 188 16.52 -2.84 -12.69
CA ALA A 188 16.48 -3.70 -11.51
C ALA A 188 15.30 -3.38 -10.57
N VAL A 189 15.00 -2.10 -10.38
CA VAL A 189 13.89 -1.62 -9.54
C VAL A 189 12.55 -1.93 -10.22
N ARG A 190 12.46 -1.72 -11.53
CA ARG A 190 11.28 -2.06 -12.35
C ARG A 190 10.97 -3.55 -12.26
N ARG A 191 11.94 -4.43 -12.53
CA ARG A 191 11.79 -5.90 -12.40
C ARG A 191 11.33 -6.30 -10.99
N TYR A 192 11.86 -5.66 -9.97
CA TYR A 192 11.45 -5.89 -8.58
C TYR A 192 9.98 -5.50 -8.33
N TYR A 193 9.53 -4.33 -8.78
CA TYR A 193 8.11 -3.96 -8.64
C TYR A 193 7.17 -4.82 -9.48
N VAL A 194 7.56 -5.20 -10.71
CA VAL A 194 6.81 -6.16 -11.52
C VAL A 194 6.64 -7.48 -10.75
N ALA A 195 7.71 -8.00 -10.16
CA ALA A 195 7.65 -9.22 -9.37
C ALA A 195 6.73 -9.08 -8.14
N LYS A 196 6.74 -7.92 -7.45
CA LYS A 196 5.78 -7.64 -6.36
C LYS A 196 4.34 -7.62 -6.86
N GLY A 197 4.08 -6.95 -7.99
CA GLY A 197 2.76 -6.88 -8.61
C GLY A 197 2.23 -8.26 -8.99
N ARG A 198 3.08 -9.07 -9.63
CA ARG A 198 2.76 -10.46 -10.00
C ARG A 198 2.46 -11.31 -8.79
N LEU A 199 3.34 -11.28 -7.78
CA LEU A 199 3.15 -12.01 -6.54
C LEU A 199 1.83 -11.61 -5.86
N LEU A 200 1.53 -10.30 -5.80
CA LEU A 200 0.26 -9.82 -5.23
C LEU A 200 -0.97 -10.35 -5.99
N ALA A 201 -0.93 -10.33 -7.32
CA ALA A 201 -2.02 -10.84 -8.15
C ALA A 201 -2.22 -12.35 -7.95
N ILE A 202 -1.15 -13.13 -7.94
CA ILE A 202 -1.19 -14.57 -7.69
C ILE A 202 -1.74 -14.88 -6.30
N LEU A 203 -1.32 -14.14 -5.27
CA LEU A 203 -1.87 -14.31 -3.92
C LEU A 203 -3.38 -14.06 -3.85
N ARG A 204 -3.90 -13.11 -4.64
CA ARG A 204 -5.36 -12.89 -4.74
C ARG A 204 -6.05 -14.07 -5.41
N ILE A 205 -5.50 -14.58 -6.50
CA ILE A 205 -6.05 -15.75 -7.22
C ILE A 205 -6.08 -16.98 -6.29
N VAL A 206 -4.96 -17.30 -5.62
CA VAL A 206 -4.87 -18.42 -4.67
C VAL A 206 -5.82 -18.23 -3.48
N MET A 207 -5.94 -17.00 -2.97
CA MET A 207 -6.87 -16.71 -1.88
C MET A 207 -8.33 -16.96 -2.29
N GLU A 208 -8.77 -16.45 -3.44
CA GLU A 208 -10.15 -16.64 -3.89
C GLU A 208 -10.44 -18.11 -4.21
N ALA A 209 -9.49 -18.81 -4.84
CA ALA A 209 -9.61 -20.25 -5.08
C ALA A 209 -9.70 -21.05 -3.78
N GLY A 210 -8.87 -20.73 -2.78
CA GLY A 210 -8.93 -21.37 -1.46
C GLY A 210 -10.26 -21.11 -0.74
N ARG A 211 -10.80 -19.89 -0.82
CA ARG A 211 -12.12 -19.59 -0.25
C ARG A 211 -13.24 -20.36 -0.93
N ALA A 212 -13.20 -20.45 -2.26
CA ALA A 212 -14.18 -21.22 -3.03
C ALA A 212 -14.11 -22.71 -2.69
N ALA A 213 -12.90 -23.29 -2.63
CA ALA A 213 -12.70 -24.70 -2.28
C ALA A 213 -13.25 -25.06 -0.89
N PHE A 214 -13.26 -24.10 0.03
CA PHE A 214 -13.69 -24.30 1.42
C PHE A 214 -14.94 -23.50 1.80
N ALA A 215 -15.83 -23.20 0.84
CA ALA A 215 -17.05 -22.42 1.09
C ALA A 215 -17.94 -23.00 2.22
N GLY A 216 -17.97 -24.32 2.37
CA GLY A 216 -18.67 -25.02 3.46
C GLY A 216 -17.91 -25.08 4.80
N ASN A 217 -16.65 -24.65 4.85
CA ASN A 217 -15.80 -24.67 6.05
C ASN A 217 -15.23 -23.26 6.31
N ARG A 218 -16.01 -22.46 7.05
CA ARG A 218 -15.66 -21.06 7.37
C ARG A 218 -14.30 -20.91 8.06
N ALA A 219 -13.93 -21.86 8.94
CA ALA A 219 -12.65 -21.81 9.65
C ALA A 219 -11.47 -21.95 8.67
N MET A 220 -11.58 -22.86 7.70
CA MET A 220 -10.54 -23.05 6.68
C MET A 220 -10.51 -21.89 5.69
N ALA A 221 -11.67 -21.45 5.18
CA ALA A 221 -11.76 -20.31 4.27
C ALA A 221 -11.13 -19.03 4.86
N LYS A 222 -11.24 -18.82 6.18
CA LYS A 222 -10.62 -17.67 6.88
C LYS A 222 -9.09 -17.68 6.80
N ARG A 223 -8.44 -18.85 6.68
CA ARG A 223 -6.97 -18.94 6.53
C ARG A 223 -6.50 -18.32 5.21
N PHE A 224 -7.34 -18.30 4.19
CA PHE A 224 -7.13 -17.57 2.94
C PHE A 224 -7.56 -16.11 3.11
N SER A 225 -6.72 -15.32 3.79
CA SER A 225 -6.93 -13.88 3.97
C SER A 225 -5.64 -13.09 3.77
N LEU A 226 -5.75 -11.87 3.23
CA LEU A 226 -4.61 -10.96 3.04
C LEU A 226 -4.29 -10.09 4.27
N THR A 227 -4.59 -10.59 5.47
CA THR A 227 -4.50 -9.79 6.71
C THR A 227 -3.06 -9.39 7.06
N ILE A 228 -2.08 -10.24 6.73
CA ILE A 228 -0.64 -9.95 6.97
C ILE A 228 -0.19 -8.80 6.08
N LEU A 229 -0.63 -8.77 4.82
CA LEU A 229 -0.27 -7.74 3.85
C LEU A 229 -0.60 -6.32 4.38
N TYR A 230 -1.78 -6.16 4.97
CA TYR A 230 -2.29 -4.88 5.46
C TYR A 230 -2.03 -4.61 6.95
N ARG A 231 -1.25 -5.46 7.62
CA ARG A 231 -0.88 -5.25 9.02
C ARG A 231 -0.07 -3.96 9.14
N ARG A 232 -0.63 -2.94 9.83
CA ARG A 232 0.15 -1.75 10.23
C ARG A 232 1.24 -2.24 11.16
N GLY A 233 2.50 -2.02 10.78
CA GLY A 233 3.65 -2.56 11.51
C GLY A 233 3.55 -2.28 13.00
N ARG A 234 3.36 -3.33 13.80
CA ARG A 234 3.85 -3.30 15.19
C ARG A 234 5.36 -3.11 15.05
N LYS A 235 5.91 -2.06 15.66
CA LYS A 235 7.36 -2.01 15.91
C LYS A 235 7.71 -3.35 16.52
N ALA A 236 8.52 -4.15 15.84
CA ALA A 236 9.13 -5.33 16.45
C ALA A 236 9.95 -4.78 17.64
N LYS A 237 9.38 -4.88 18.84
CA LYS A 237 10.11 -4.65 20.07
C LYS A 237 11.01 -5.88 20.16
N GLY A 238 12.30 -5.69 19.96
CA GLY A 238 13.28 -6.76 19.82
C GLY A 238 13.12 -7.78 20.93
N GLU A 239 12.67 -8.96 20.56
CA GLU A 239 12.80 -10.15 21.39
C GLU A 239 14.26 -10.59 21.18
N ALA A 240 15.09 -10.27 22.18
CA ALA A 240 16.48 -10.68 22.21
C ALA A 240 16.53 -12.22 22.17
N PRO A 241 17.44 -12.83 21.40
CA PRO A 241 17.59 -14.28 21.40
C PRO A 241 17.89 -14.74 22.82
N ALA A 242 17.08 -15.68 23.33
CA ALA A 242 17.34 -16.38 24.57
C ALA A 242 18.77 -16.95 24.52
N ALA A 243 19.58 -16.59 25.51
CA ALA A 243 20.92 -17.10 25.69
C ALA A 243 20.85 -18.64 25.73
N GLY A 244 21.73 -19.28 24.95
CA GLY A 244 21.82 -20.73 24.88
C GLY A 244 22.01 -21.34 26.27
N GLU A 245 21.21 -22.35 26.56
CA GLU A 245 21.51 -23.33 27.59
C GLU A 245 22.87 -23.96 27.28
N ALA A 246 23.79 -23.80 28.22
CA ALA A 246 25.09 -24.45 28.19
C ALA A 246 24.91 -25.98 28.23
N PRO A 247 25.74 -26.75 27.50
CA PRO A 247 25.70 -28.20 27.58
C PRO A 247 26.12 -28.65 28.98
N SER A 248 25.20 -29.33 29.67
CA SER A 248 25.49 -30.09 30.88
C SER A 248 26.47 -31.21 30.51
N THR A 249 27.71 -31.06 30.96
CA THR A 249 28.71 -32.14 30.99
C THR A 249 28.21 -33.24 31.92
N GLY A 250 27.73 -34.33 31.32
CA GLY A 250 27.47 -35.59 32.01
C GLY A 250 28.79 -36.15 32.54
N GLU A 251 28.90 -36.15 33.86
CA GLU A 251 29.98 -36.78 34.62
C GLU A 251 29.78 -38.31 34.57
N ALA A 252 30.76 -39.02 34.00
CA ALA A 252 30.76 -40.47 33.90
C ALA A 252 31.02 -41.09 35.28
N GLN A 253 30.09 -41.91 35.78
CA GLN A 253 30.34 -42.82 36.88
C GLN A 253 31.15 -44.03 36.39
N PRO A 254 32.33 -44.33 36.96
CA PRO A 254 33.00 -45.60 36.74
C PRO A 254 32.35 -46.69 37.62
N ASN A 255 31.91 -47.78 36.96
CA ASN A 255 31.60 -49.04 37.62
C ASN A 255 32.90 -49.62 38.21
N SER A 256 32.85 -49.95 39.50
CA SER A 256 33.83 -50.81 40.18
C SER A 256 33.36 -52.28 40.13
N PRO A 257 34.31 -53.24 40.17
CA PRO A 257 34.07 -54.67 39.92
C PRO A 257 33.28 -55.41 41.02
#